data_AF-A0A527YXC2-F1
#
_entry.id   AF-A0A527YXC2-F1
#
_cell.length_a   1.000
_cell.length_b   1.000
_cell.length_c   1.000
_cell.angle_alpha   90.00
_cell.angle_beta   90.00
_cell.angle_gamma   90.00
#
_symmetry.space_group_name_H-M   'P 1'
#
loop_
_entity.id
_entity.type
_entity.pdbx_description
1 polymer ?
#
loop_
_entity_poly.entity_id
_entity_poly.type
_entity_poly.pdbx_seq_one_letter_code
_entity_poly.pdbx_strand_id
1 'polypeptide(L)' 'VLYDSGSSFEHQVANAGHYPDDRNKKGIEPEGLETGTFGEDRLLFVASERGSVVGVYKDAGAEPQFVQILPSGIGPEGLV' A
#
# COMPACT_ATOMS: atom_id res chain seq x y z
N VAL A 1 -5.39 -9.33 -16.98
CA VAL A 1 -5.10 -8.44 -15.85
C VAL A 1 -4.88 -7.04 -16.42
N LEU A 2 -5.52 -6.00 -15.89
CA LEU A 2 -5.37 -4.62 -16.39
C LEU A 2 -4.04 -4.00 -15.94
N TYR A 3 -3.63 -4.27 -14.70
CA TYR A 3 -2.37 -3.83 -14.12
C TYR A 3 -1.87 -4.84 -13.08
N ASP A 4 -0.55 -5.05 -13.00
CA ASP A 4 0.14 -5.82 -11.98
C ASP A 4 1.30 -4.98 -11.46
N SER A 5 1.32 -4.70 -10.15
CA SER A 5 2.32 -3.84 -9.52
C SER A 5 3.66 -4.54 -9.30
N GLY A 6 3.71 -5.89 -9.39
CA GLY A 6 4.86 -6.67 -8.94
C GLY A 6 5.29 -6.29 -7.52
N SER A 7 6.60 -6.12 -7.31
CA SER A 7 7.19 -5.73 -6.02
C SER A 7 7.24 -4.21 -5.77
N SER A 8 6.60 -3.38 -6.59
CA SER A 8 6.72 -1.93 -6.47
C SER A 8 6.25 -1.40 -5.10
N PHE A 9 5.16 -1.93 -4.54
CA PHE A 9 4.69 -1.52 -3.21
C PHE A 9 5.69 -1.90 -2.11
N GLU A 10 6.28 -3.10 -2.19
CA GLU A 10 7.33 -3.54 -1.26
C GLU A 10 8.54 -2.60 -1.28
N HIS A 11 8.98 -2.16 -2.46
CA HIS A 11 10.04 -1.16 -2.57
C HIS A 11 9.65 0.19 -1.94
N GLN A 12 8.39 0.63 -2.07
CA GLN A 12 7.94 1.86 -1.40
C GLN A 12 7.96 1.73 0.13
N VAL A 13 7.52 0.59 0.66
CA VAL A 13 7.58 0.29 2.10
C VAL A 13 9.03 0.24 2.60
N ALA A 14 9.94 -0.36 1.83
CA ALA A 14 11.36 -0.39 2.14
C ALA A 14 12.02 0.99 2.09
N ASN A 15 11.72 1.79 1.08
CA ASN A 15 12.19 3.18 0.97
C ASN A 15 11.70 4.05 2.13
N ALA A 16 10.52 3.75 2.67
CA ALA A 16 9.99 4.41 3.87
C ALA A 16 10.64 3.92 5.18
N GLY A 17 11.50 2.90 5.14
CA GLY A 17 12.14 2.31 6.33
C GLY A 17 11.23 1.37 7.11
N HIS A 18 10.13 0.92 6.51
CA HIS A 18 9.11 0.07 7.12
C HIS A 18 9.18 -1.39 6.65
N TYR A 19 10.28 -1.80 6.00
CA TYR A 19 10.42 -3.20 5.60
C TYR A 19 10.65 -4.09 6.84
N PRO A 20 9.93 -5.21 6.98
CA PRO A 20 10.04 -6.08 8.15
C PRO A 20 11.28 -7.00 8.05
N ASP A 21 12.48 -6.44 8.17
CA ASP A 21 13.74 -7.18 8.00
C ASP A 21 13.81 -8.46 8.87
N ASP A 22 13.47 -8.34 10.16
CA ASP A 22 13.46 -9.47 11.11
C ASP A 22 12.38 -10.53 10.82
N ARG A 23 11.39 -10.19 9.99
CA ARG A 23 10.23 -11.04 9.66
C ARG A 23 9.97 -11.09 8.14
N ASN A 24 11.02 -11.06 7.33
CA ASN A 24 10.91 -10.87 5.87
C ASN A 24 10.46 -12.10 5.05
N LYS A 25 10.27 -13.28 5.66
CA LYS A 25 9.87 -14.52 4.95
C LYS A 25 8.61 -14.38 4.08
N LYS A 26 7.76 -13.40 4.38
CA LYS A 26 6.51 -13.12 3.64
C LYS A 26 6.46 -11.69 3.07
N GLY A 27 7.59 -10.99 3.03
CA GLY A 27 7.66 -9.60 2.60
C GLY A 27 6.77 -8.70 3.45
N ILE A 28 6.09 -7.77 2.79
CA ILE A 28 5.24 -6.75 3.44
C ILE A 28 3.81 -7.20 3.77
N GLU A 29 3.37 -8.39 3.33
CA GLU A 29 1.98 -8.89 3.44
C GLU A 29 0.92 -7.79 3.11
N PRO A 30 0.73 -7.46 1.81
CA PRO A 30 -0.34 -6.55 1.41
C PRO A 30 -1.68 -7.28 1.47
N GLU A 31 -2.52 -6.97 2.47
CA GLU A 31 -3.75 -7.74 2.75
C GLU A 31 -5.04 -6.92 2.69
N GLY A 32 -4.96 -5.60 2.92
CA GLY A 32 -6.12 -4.71 2.82
C GLY A 32 -6.09 -3.87 1.56
N LEU A 33 -7.25 -3.70 0.91
CA LEU A 33 -7.44 -2.79 -0.21
C LEU A 33 -8.78 -2.06 -0.04
N GLU A 34 -8.73 -0.73 -0.03
CA GLU A 34 -9.92 0.12 -0.01
C GLU A 34 -9.82 1.22 -1.07
N THR A 35 -10.95 1.80 -1.46
CA THR A 35 -11.01 2.93 -2.36
C THR A 35 -11.73 4.11 -1.73
N GLY A 36 -11.27 5.32 -2.00
CA GLY A 36 -11.91 6.53 -1.49
C GLY A 36 -11.92 7.62 -2.55
N THR A 37 -12.79 8.60 -2.40
CA THR A 37 -12.76 9.81 -3.22
C THR A 37 -12.40 11.00 -2.34
N PHE A 38 -11.37 11.74 -2.72
CA PHE A 38 -10.95 12.96 -2.04
C PHE A 38 -10.89 14.11 -3.05
N GLY A 39 -11.84 15.04 -2.95
CA GLY A 39 -12.04 16.04 -4.00
C GLY A 39 -12.44 15.37 -5.32
N GLU A 40 -11.65 15.58 -6.36
CA GLU A 40 -11.85 14.96 -7.69
C GLU A 40 -11.05 13.66 -7.87
N ASP A 41 -10.17 13.33 -6.91
CA ASP A 41 -9.28 12.18 -7.02
C ASP A 41 -9.92 10.93 -6.44
N ARG A 42 -9.97 9.88 -7.25
CA ARG A 42 -10.23 8.50 -6.80
C ARG A 42 -8.91 7.88 -6.35
N LEU A 43 -8.88 7.41 -5.12
CA LEU A 43 -7.70 6.89 -4.45
C LEU A 43 -7.86 5.41 -4.13
N LEU A 44 -6.75 4.69 -4.13
CA LEU A 44 -6.59 3.32 -3.67
C LEU A 44 -5.72 3.35 -2.41
N PHE A 45 -6.10 2.57 -1.41
CA PHE A 45 -5.40 2.41 -0.14
C PHE A 45 -5.02 0.95 0.01
N VAL A 46 -3.72 0.65 0.03
CA VAL A 46 -3.18 -0.71 0.14
C VAL A 46 -2.52 -0.87 1.50
N ALA A 47 -3.08 -1.69 2.38
CA ALA A 47 -2.56 -1.93 3.72
C ALA A 47 -1.51 -3.04 3.74
N SER A 48 -0.37 -2.77 4.39
CA SER A 48 0.69 -3.74 4.68
C SER A 48 0.65 -4.12 6.15
N GLU A 49 0.33 -5.39 6.44
CA GLU A 49 0.27 -5.88 7.82
C GLU A 49 1.65 -5.80 8.48
N ARG A 50 2.67 -6.35 7.81
CA ARG A 50 4.02 -6.40 8.38
C ARG A 50 4.75 -5.08 8.35
N GLY A 51 4.46 -4.24 7.35
CA GLY A 51 5.06 -2.91 7.24
C GLY A 51 4.41 -1.89 8.20
N SER A 52 3.22 -2.19 8.73
CA SER A 52 2.46 -1.25 9.58
C SER A 52 2.25 0.11 8.88
N VAL A 53 1.95 0.05 7.58
CA VAL A 53 1.76 1.20 6.70
C VAL A 53 0.62 0.98 5.71
N VAL A 54 0.09 2.09 5.19
CA VAL A 54 -0.83 2.12 4.06
C VAL A 54 -0.18 2.87 2.89
N GLY A 55 -0.12 2.24 1.73
CA GLY A 55 0.24 2.87 0.47
C GLY A 55 -0.96 3.56 -0.17
N VAL A 56 -0.83 4.83 -0.54
CA VAL A 56 -1.87 5.61 -1.21
C VAL A 56 -1.50 5.78 -2.68
N TYR A 57 -2.45 5.45 -3.55
CA TYR A 57 -2.29 5.56 -5.00
C TYR A 57 -3.49 6.33 -5.59
N LYS A 58 -3.26 7.10 -6.65
CA LYS A 58 -4.33 7.68 -7.46
C LYS A 58 -4.74 6.70 -8.55
N ASP A 59 -6.04 6.46 -8.68
CA ASP A 59 -6.62 5.67 -9.76
C ASP A 59 -6.63 6.51 -11.06
N ALA A 60 -5.79 6.11 -12.01
CA ALA A 60 -5.67 6.75 -13.32
C ALA A 60 -6.41 5.98 -14.44
N GLY A 61 -7.24 5.00 -14.09
CA GLY A 61 -7.96 4.14 -15.05
C GLY A 61 -7.08 3.11 -15.78
N ALA A 62 -5.79 3.06 -15.46
CA ALA A 62 -4.82 2.08 -15.95
C ALA A 62 -3.80 1.77 -14.84
N GLU A 63 -2.57 2.29 -14.94
CA GLU A 63 -1.54 2.18 -13.91
C GLU A 63 -1.82 3.15 -12.75
N PRO A 64 -2.05 2.66 -11.51
CA PRO A 64 -2.19 3.51 -10.35
C PRO A 64 -0.91 4.29 -10.06
N GLN A 65 -1.05 5.58 -9.78
CA GLN A 65 0.09 6.46 -9.53
C GLN A 65 0.34 6.56 -8.03
N PHE A 66 1.54 6.17 -7.58
CA PHE A 66 1.92 6.28 -6.17
C PHE A 66 1.88 7.74 -5.70
N VAL A 67 1.23 7.97 -4.55
CA VAL A 67 1.10 9.29 -3.94
C VAL A 67 2.01 9.38 -2.71
N GLN A 68 1.80 8.50 -1.71
CA GLN A 68 2.56 8.51 -0.47
C GLN A 68 2.38 7.21 0.34
N ILE A 69 3.23 7.04 1.35
CA ILE A 69 3.05 6.09 2.45
C ILE A 69 2.46 6.83 3.66
N LEU A 70 1.49 6.23 4.33
CA LEU A 70 0.94 6.69 5.61
C LEU A 70 1.26 5.68 6.72
N PRO A 71 1.67 6.12 7.91
CA PRO A 71 1.77 5.25 9.07
C PRO A 71 0.37 4.82 9.52
N SER A 72 0.18 3.53 9.81
CA SER A 72 -1.14 3.00 10.19
C SER A 72 -1.19 2.41 11.60
N GLY A 73 -0.03 2.12 12.20
CA GLY A 73 0.05 1.28 13.38
C GLY A 73 -0.03 -0.21 13.03
N ILE A 74 -0.09 -1.04 14.08
CA ILE A 74 -0.08 -2.51 13.94
C ILE A 74 -1.43 -2.99 13.41
N GLY A 75 -1.39 -3.86 12.41
CA GLY A 75 -2.57 -4.55 11.89
C GLY A 75 -3.56 -3.65 11.12
N PRO A 76 -3.13 -2.95 10.05
CA PRO A 76 -4.02 -2.10 9.25
C PRO A 76 -4.95 -2.84 8.28
N GLU A 77 -5.02 -4.17 8.31
CA GLU A 77 -5.79 -4.99 7.36
C GLU A 77 -7.30 -4.68 7.35
N GLY A 78 -7.85 -4.19 8.47
CA GLY A 78 -9.26 -3.84 8.63
C GLY A 78 -9.61 -2.44 8.11
N LEU A 79 -9.18 -2.08 6.90
CA LEU A 79 -9.60 -0.83 6.25
C LEU A 79 -11.14 -0.81 6.07
N VAL A 80 -11.76 0.36 6.25
CA VAL A 80 -13.21 0.62 6.11
C VAL A 80 -13.50 1.98 5.49
#